data_AF-B8G338-F1
#
_entry.id   AF-B8G338-F1
#
_cell.length_a   1.000
_cell.length_b   1.000
_cell.length_c   1.000
_cell.angle_alpha   90.00
_cell.angle_beta   90.00
_cell.angle_gamma   90.00
#
_symmetry.space_group_name_H-M   'P 1'
#
loop_
_entity.id
_entity.type
_entity.pdbx_description
1 polymer ?
#
loop_
_entity_poly.entity_id
_entity_poly.type
_entity_poly.pdbx_seq_one_letter_code
_entity_poly.pdbx_strand_id
1 'polypeptide(L)'
;MPNSLTSYLQQITALTQRGDAREESYYPALKTLLEEIGTAQGRTIQVTVLPKPTEAGNPDFRVWDGSYQVIGYIEAKAPGAKLDQVETSEQLQRYLHTFPNLILTDFYEFRLYRHGELLESALLACDLDDARLGRAIRDRLRRAAARVVEV
;
A
#
# COMPACT_ATOMS: atom_id res chain seq x y z
N MET A 1 -6.99 13.31 -15.23
CA MET A 1 -5.78 12.72 -14.64
C MET A 1 -5.54 11.38 -15.32
N PRO A 2 -4.39 11.14 -15.99
CA PRO A 2 -4.02 9.77 -16.34
C PRO A 2 -4.08 8.92 -15.06
N ASN A 3 -4.59 7.71 -15.21
CA ASN A 3 -5.04 6.83 -14.13
C ASN A 3 -3.85 6.56 -13.17
N SER A 4 -3.80 7.21 -11.99
CA SER A 4 -2.72 7.12 -10.99
C SER A 4 -2.22 5.69 -10.76
N LEU A 5 -3.17 4.76 -10.73
CA LEU A 5 -2.93 3.33 -10.59
C LEU A 5 -2.21 2.68 -11.79
N THR A 6 -2.48 3.13 -13.02
CA THR A 6 -1.75 2.65 -14.21
C THR A 6 -0.30 3.11 -14.15
N SER A 7 -0.06 4.38 -13.80
CA SER A 7 1.30 4.91 -13.61
C SER A 7 2.05 4.19 -12.49
N TYR A 8 1.35 3.85 -11.40
CA TYR A 8 1.90 3.05 -10.32
C TYR A 8 2.34 1.66 -10.80
N LEU A 9 1.43 0.90 -11.44
CA LEU A 9 1.73 -0.45 -11.90
C LEU A 9 2.87 -0.48 -12.93
N GLN A 10 2.96 0.53 -13.81
CA GLN A 10 4.08 0.69 -14.74
C GLN A 10 5.41 0.90 -14.01
N GLN A 11 5.43 1.72 -12.95
CA GLN A 11 6.62 1.94 -12.14
C GLN A 11 7.06 0.69 -11.38
N ILE A 12 6.14 0.01 -10.69
CA ILE A 12 6.44 -1.24 -9.97
C ILE A 12 7.00 -2.28 -10.95
N THR A 13 6.35 -2.46 -12.10
CA THR A 13 6.80 -3.41 -13.12
C THR A 13 8.19 -3.08 -13.66
N ALA A 14 8.46 -1.80 -13.97
CA ALA A 14 9.76 -1.38 -14.47
C ALA A 14 10.87 -1.60 -13.42
N LEU A 15 10.56 -1.43 -12.13
CA LEU A 15 11.50 -1.71 -11.03
C LEU A 15 11.77 -3.22 -10.90
N THR A 16 10.72 -4.05 -10.94
CA THR A 16 10.86 -5.51 -10.84
C THR A 16 11.64 -6.07 -12.03
N GLN A 17 11.42 -5.55 -13.25
CA GLN A 17 12.14 -6.00 -14.46
C GLN A 17 13.63 -5.68 -14.45
N ARG A 18 14.07 -4.62 -13.73
CA ARG A 18 15.50 -4.30 -13.60
C ARG A 18 16.26 -5.35 -12.78
N GLY A 19 15.58 -6.01 -11.84
CA GLY A 19 16.12 -7.17 -11.10
C GLY A 19 17.12 -6.84 -9.99
N ASP A 20 17.49 -5.57 -9.79
CA ASP A 20 18.39 -5.11 -8.73
C ASP A 20 17.69 -4.26 -7.64
N ALA A 21 16.37 -4.11 -7.74
CA ALA A 21 15.54 -3.34 -6.82
C ALA A 21 15.43 -4.01 -5.44
N ARG A 22 15.58 -3.22 -4.38
CA ARG A 22 15.23 -3.60 -3.00
C ARG A 22 13.81 -3.16 -2.68
N GLU A 23 13.27 -3.59 -1.54
CA GLU A 23 11.94 -3.16 -1.06
C GLU A 23 11.78 -1.64 -1.09
N GLU A 24 12.79 -0.90 -0.63
CA GLU A 24 12.75 0.56 -0.55
C GLU A 24 12.72 1.24 -1.92
N SER A 25 13.13 0.54 -2.98
CA SER A 25 13.08 1.07 -4.35
C SER A 25 11.65 1.31 -4.83
N TYR A 26 10.68 0.58 -4.27
CA TYR A 26 9.26 0.70 -4.61
C TYR A 26 8.53 1.77 -3.77
N TYR A 27 9.15 2.25 -2.68
CA TYR A 27 8.50 3.16 -1.72
C TYR A 27 8.05 4.49 -2.34
N PRO A 28 8.81 5.14 -3.25
CA PRO A 28 8.35 6.37 -3.90
C PRO A 28 7.06 6.18 -4.69
N ALA A 29 6.93 5.07 -5.42
CA ALA A 29 5.73 4.78 -6.22
C ALA A 29 4.51 4.59 -5.32
N LEU A 30 4.65 3.84 -4.22
CA LEU A 30 3.58 3.62 -3.24
C LEU A 30 3.17 4.93 -2.54
N LYS A 31 4.15 5.74 -2.13
CA LYS A 31 3.91 7.05 -1.53
C LYS A 31 3.03 7.92 -2.45
N THR A 32 3.44 8.08 -3.71
CA THR A 32 2.71 8.88 -4.69
C THR A 32 1.31 8.36 -4.91
N LEU A 33 1.14 7.04 -5.06
CA LEU A 33 -0.18 6.43 -5.21
C LEU A 33 -1.11 6.81 -4.06
N LEU A 34 -0.67 6.66 -2.81
CA LEU A 34 -1.49 6.92 -1.63
C LEU A 34 -1.93 8.40 -1.56
N GLU A 35 -0.99 9.33 -1.77
CA GLU A 35 -1.27 10.77 -1.74
C GLU A 35 -2.24 11.19 -2.86
N GLU A 36 -2.11 10.60 -4.05
CA GLU A 36 -3.01 10.82 -5.18
C GLU A 36 -4.41 10.26 -4.91
N ILE A 37 -4.52 9.06 -4.33
CA ILE A 37 -5.82 8.47 -3.96
C ILE A 37 -6.49 9.31 -2.87
N GLY A 38 -5.76 9.75 -1.84
CA GLY A 38 -6.29 10.64 -0.81
C GLY A 38 -6.87 11.93 -1.43
N THR A 39 -6.09 12.57 -2.30
CA THR A 39 -6.52 13.78 -3.02
C THR A 39 -7.78 13.54 -3.86
N ALA A 40 -7.85 12.40 -4.56
CA ALA A 40 -9.02 12.03 -5.37
C ALA A 40 -10.30 11.82 -4.53
N GLN A 41 -10.17 11.56 -3.23
CA GLN A 41 -11.28 11.47 -2.28
C GLN A 41 -11.57 12.77 -1.52
N GLY A 42 -10.90 13.86 -1.88
CA GLY A 42 -11.03 15.13 -1.17
C GLY A 42 -10.40 15.11 0.23
N ARG A 43 -9.47 14.18 0.49
CA ARG A 43 -8.68 14.11 1.73
C ARG A 43 -7.25 14.56 1.43
N THR A 44 -6.72 15.46 2.24
CA THR A 44 -5.28 15.70 2.25
C THR A 44 -4.65 14.64 3.13
N ILE A 45 -3.67 13.90 2.62
CA ILE A 45 -2.84 13.02 3.46
C ILE A 45 -1.38 13.34 3.22
N GLN A 46 -0.54 13.05 4.21
CA GLN A 46 0.91 13.10 4.07
C GLN A 46 1.46 11.73 4.43
N VAL A 47 2.39 11.21 3.62
CA VAL A 47 3.02 9.92 3.87
C VAL A 47 4.49 10.12 4.22
N THR A 48 4.91 9.64 5.39
CA THR A 48 6.32 9.57 5.79
C THR A 48 6.84 8.17 5.53
N VAL A 49 7.86 8.09 4.68
CA VAL A 49 8.61 6.86 4.40
C VAL A 49 9.73 6.72 5.43
N LEU A 50 9.96 5.51 5.94
CA LEU A 50 10.97 5.22 6.98
C LEU A 50 10.89 6.20 8.16
N PRO A 51 9.74 6.28 8.84
CA PRO A 51 9.54 7.19 9.97
C PRO A 51 10.48 6.86 11.13
N LYS A 52 10.62 7.82 12.06
CA LYS A 52 11.32 7.59 13.34
C LYS A 52 10.68 6.42 14.11
N PRO A 53 11.47 5.70 14.92
CA PRO A 53 10.97 4.59 15.72
C PRO A 53 9.73 4.90 16.57
N THR A 54 8.87 3.90 16.71
CA THR A 54 7.76 3.88 17.67
C THR A 54 8.04 2.83 18.76
N GLU A 55 7.25 2.84 19.84
CA GLU A 55 7.32 1.80 20.86
C GLU A 55 7.00 0.40 20.30
N ALA A 56 6.16 0.31 19.26
CA ALA A 56 5.85 -0.95 18.59
C ALA A 56 6.96 -1.43 17.63
N GLY A 57 7.87 -0.54 17.24
CA GLY A 57 8.91 -0.75 16.23
C GLY A 57 8.88 0.28 15.10
N ASN A 58 9.47 -0.06 13.96
CA ASN A 58 9.67 0.85 12.82
C ASN A 58 8.88 0.37 11.60
N PRO A 59 7.60 0.75 11.44
CA PRO A 59 6.87 0.43 10.22
C PRO A 59 7.48 1.18 9.03
N ASP A 60 7.37 0.62 7.82
CA ASP A 60 7.94 1.21 6.61
C ASP A 60 7.34 2.58 6.27
N PHE A 61 6.05 2.77 6.55
CA PHE A 61 5.36 4.05 6.32
C PHE A 61 4.50 4.47 7.50
N ARG A 62 4.34 5.79 7.63
CA ARG A 62 3.36 6.44 8.52
C ARG A 62 2.51 7.41 7.71
N VAL A 63 1.20 7.29 7.84
CA VAL A 63 0.21 8.11 7.13
C VAL A 63 -0.42 9.11 8.09
N TRP A 64 -0.44 10.36 7.69
CA TRP A 64 -0.98 11.50 8.43
C TRP A 64 -2.20 12.06 7.70
N ASP A 65 -3.13 12.64 8.43
CA ASP A 65 -4.35 13.30 7.92
C ASP A 65 -4.09 14.66 7.20
N GLY A 66 -2.84 14.94 6.83
CA GLY A 66 -2.44 16.24 6.30
C GLY A 66 -2.21 17.31 7.37
N SER A 67 -2.36 16.98 8.65
CA SER A 67 -2.06 17.86 9.79
C SER A 67 -1.12 17.18 10.79
N TYR A 68 -1.57 16.93 12.03
CA TYR A 68 -0.75 16.41 13.13
C TYR A 68 -1.18 15.01 13.59
N GLN A 69 -2.25 14.42 13.02
CA GLN A 69 -2.74 13.13 13.45
C GLN A 69 -2.23 12.01 12.55
N VAL A 70 -1.63 10.99 13.16
CA VAL A 70 -1.34 9.72 12.49
C VAL A 70 -2.65 8.95 12.34
N ILE A 71 -3.01 8.62 11.11
CA ILE A 71 -4.24 7.88 10.81
C ILE A 71 -3.98 6.42 10.48
N GLY A 72 -2.76 6.06 10.06
CA GLY A 72 -2.41 4.67 9.81
C GLY A 72 -0.93 4.44 9.56
N TYR A 73 -0.59 3.16 9.46
CA TYR A 73 0.76 2.68 9.19
C TYR A 73 0.73 1.69 8.03
N ILE A 74 1.87 1.50 7.38
CA ILE A 74 2.01 0.51 6.31
C ILE A 74 3.30 -0.25 6.53
N GLU A 75 3.20 -1.57 6.44
CA GLU A 75 4.33 -2.49 6.36
C GLU A 75 4.38 -3.03 4.93
N ALA A 76 5.51 -2.86 4.26
CA ALA A 76 5.72 -3.33 2.90
C ALA A 76 6.65 -4.54 2.89
N LYS A 77 6.46 -5.38 1.87
CA LYS A 77 7.32 -6.52 1.57
C LYS A 77 7.66 -6.55 0.10
N ALA A 78 8.73 -7.25 -0.26
CA ALA A 78 9.17 -7.37 -1.64
C ALA A 78 8.04 -7.95 -2.51
N PRO A 79 7.90 -7.51 -3.77
CA PRO A 79 6.92 -8.08 -4.68
C PRO A 79 6.99 -9.61 -4.76
N GLY A 80 5.84 -10.27 -4.63
CA GLY A 80 5.75 -11.74 -4.62
C GLY A 80 6.04 -12.38 -3.25
N ALA A 81 6.22 -11.58 -2.20
CA ALA A 81 6.28 -12.09 -0.83
C ALA A 81 4.97 -12.80 -0.46
N LYS A 82 5.09 -13.90 0.30
CA LYS A 82 3.93 -14.65 0.79
C LYS A 82 3.32 -13.94 1.99
N LEU A 83 2.38 -13.02 1.74
CA LEU A 83 1.76 -12.22 2.79
C LEU A 83 1.11 -13.07 3.89
N ASP A 84 0.54 -14.24 3.55
CA ASP A 84 -0.01 -15.19 4.54
C ASP A 84 1.05 -15.66 5.57
N GLN A 85 2.31 -15.80 5.15
CA GLN A 85 3.39 -16.16 6.06
C GLN A 85 3.85 -14.94 6.87
N VAL A 86 3.93 -13.78 6.23
CA VAL A 86 4.32 -12.53 6.88
C VAL A 86 3.35 -12.17 8.00
N GLU A 87 2.05 -12.40 7.80
CA GLU A 87 0.98 -12.22 8.80
C GLU A 87 1.22 -12.98 10.09
N THR A 88 1.84 -14.16 10.02
CA THR A 88 2.15 -14.97 11.20
C THR A 88 3.43 -14.55 11.91
N SER A 89 4.19 -13.59 11.37
CA SER A 89 5.46 -13.15 11.96
C SER A 89 5.25 -12.39 13.26
N GLU A 90 6.19 -12.54 14.21
CA GLU A 90 6.15 -11.83 15.50
C GLU A 90 6.13 -10.30 15.33
N GLN A 91 6.85 -9.79 14.32
CA GLN A 91 6.86 -8.36 14.01
C GLN A 91 5.48 -7.88 13.61
N LEU A 92 4.83 -8.55 12.65
CA LEU A 92 3.54 -8.11 12.17
C LEU A 92 2.43 -8.29 13.21
N GLN A 93 2.46 -9.38 13.99
CA GLN A 93 1.55 -9.57 15.12
C GLN A 93 1.66 -8.44 16.15
N ARG A 94 2.88 -7.96 16.46
CA ARG A 94 3.07 -6.80 17.33
C ARG A 94 2.48 -5.51 16.76
N TYR A 95 2.60 -5.30 15.44
CA TYR A 95 1.99 -4.16 14.77
C TYR A 95 0.46 -4.23 14.76
N LEU A 96 -0.11 -5.39 14.46
CA LEU A 96 -1.57 -5.61 14.48
C LEU A 96 -2.18 -5.37 15.86
N HIS A 97 -1.45 -5.69 16.93
CA HIS A 97 -1.88 -5.40 18.30
C HIS A 97 -1.79 -3.92 18.67
N THR A 98 -0.79 -3.20 18.15
CA THR A 98 -0.51 -1.82 18.58
C THR A 98 -1.18 -0.76 17.70
N PHE A 99 -1.23 -0.98 16.39
CA PHE A 99 -1.67 0.01 15.42
C PHE A 99 -3.16 -0.17 15.10
N PRO A 100 -4.01 0.85 15.35
CA PRO A 100 -5.43 0.76 15.07
C PRO A 100 -5.74 0.54 13.58
N ASN A 101 -4.92 1.10 12.69
CA ASN A 101 -5.04 0.93 11.24
C ASN A 101 -3.66 0.58 10.66
N LEU A 102 -3.57 -0.58 10.01
CA LEU A 102 -2.35 -1.07 9.38
C LEU A 102 -2.66 -1.62 7.99
N ILE A 103 -1.82 -1.29 7.01
CA ILE A 103 -1.83 -1.96 5.71
C ILE A 103 -0.59 -2.86 5.61
N LEU A 104 -0.80 -4.11 5.22
CA LEU A 104 0.28 -4.99 4.74
C LEU A 104 0.23 -5.04 3.21
N THR A 105 1.37 -4.92 2.55
CA THR A 105 1.41 -5.01 1.08
C THR A 105 2.70 -5.60 0.52
N ASP A 106 2.61 -6.29 -0.61
CA ASP A 106 3.74 -6.64 -1.48
C ASP A 106 3.78 -5.79 -2.76
N PHE A 107 3.17 -4.59 -2.73
CA PHE A 107 2.94 -3.68 -3.86
C PHE A 107 1.90 -4.13 -4.89
N TYR A 108 1.43 -5.37 -4.84
CA TYR A 108 0.34 -5.85 -5.70
C TYR A 108 -0.90 -6.22 -4.90
N GLU A 109 -0.72 -6.88 -3.76
CA GLU A 109 -1.77 -7.15 -2.79
C GLU A 109 -1.70 -6.12 -1.65
N PHE A 110 -2.86 -5.64 -1.22
CA PHE A 110 -3.03 -4.73 -0.08
C PHE A 110 -4.02 -5.37 0.88
N ARG A 111 -3.66 -5.48 2.16
CA ARG A 111 -4.52 -6.02 3.22
C ARG A 111 -4.67 -4.97 4.30
N LEU A 112 -5.89 -4.47 4.47
CA LEU A 112 -6.23 -3.48 5.49
C LEU A 112 -6.67 -4.19 6.77
N TYR A 113 -5.98 -3.86 7.84
CA TYR A 113 -6.28 -4.29 9.19
C TYR A 113 -6.81 -3.15 10.03
N ARG A 114 -7.85 -3.43 10.81
CA ARG A 114 -8.41 -2.51 11.79
C ARG A 114 -8.50 -3.20 13.14
N HIS A 115 -7.83 -2.64 14.14
CA HIS A 115 -7.72 -3.22 15.48
C HIS A 115 -7.28 -4.69 15.49
N GLY A 116 -6.34 -5.02 14.59
CA GLY A 116 -5.79 -6.37 14.44
C GLY A 116 -6.64 -7.34 13.60
N GLU A 117 -7.83 -6.94 13.16
CA GLU A 117 -8.70 -7.77 12.32
C GLU A 117 -8.56 -7.39 10.85
N LEU A 118 -8.48 -8.38 9.96
CA LEU A 118 -8.49 -8.17 8.51
C LEU A 118 -9.87 -7.64 8.11
N LEU A 119 -9.92 -6.39 7.66
CA LEU A 119 -11.13 -5.72 7.25
C LEU A 119 -11.39 -5.88 5.76
N GLU A 120 -10.36 -5.66 4.93
CA GLU A 120 -10.47 -5.74 3.48
C GLU A 120 -9.14 -6.10 2.82
N SER A 121 -9.20 -6.74 1.65
CA SER A 121 -8.04 -6.94 0.81
C SER A 121 -8.31 -6.57 -0.65
N ALA A 122 -7.25 -6.14 -1.33
CA ALA A 122 -7.26 -5.67 -2.70
C ALA A 122 -6.07 -6.27 -3.44
N LEU A 123 -6.34 -7.04 -4.49
CA LEU A 123 -5.31 -7.50 -5.42
C LEU A 123 -5.33 -6.63 -6.68
N LEU A 124 -4.23 -5.93 -6.92
CA LEU A 124 -3.97 -5.25 -8.18
C LEU A 124 -3.53 -6.31 -9.19
N ALA A 125 -4.48 -6.76 -10.03
CA ALA A 125 -4.21 -7.76 -11.05
C ALA A 125 -2.98 -7.39 -11.88
N CYS A 126 -1.94 -8.21 -11.78
CA CYS A 126 -0.74 -8.12 -12.60
C CYS A 126 -1.01 -8.91 -13.89
N ASP A 127 -1.80 -8.34 -14.80
CA ASP A 127 -1.79 -8.77 -16.20
C ASP A 127 -1.19 -7.62 -17.00
N LEU A 128 0.11 -7.73 -17.19
CA LEU A 128 0.93 -6.80 -17.98
C LEU A 128 0.71 -7.06 -19.46
N ASP A 129 -0.48 -6.70 -19.94
CA ASP A 129 -0.78 -6.44 -21.35
C ASP A 129 -1.87 -5.36 -21.40
N ASP A 130 -1.48 -4.12 -21.73
CA ASP A 130 -2.39 -2.97 -21.90
C ASP A 130 -3.51 -3.24 -22.93
N ALA A 131 -3.25 -4.19 -23.86
CA ALA A 131 -4.20 -4.66 -24.86
C ALA A 131 -5.35 -5.51 -24.29
N ARG A 132 -5.22 -6.08 -23.08
CA ARG A 132 -6.21 -6.99 -22.46
C ARG A 132 -7.00 -6.36 -21.31
N LEU A 133 -6.63 -5.17 -20.85
CA LEU A 133 -7.26 -4.56 -19.67
C LEU A 133 -8.63 -3.94 -20.02
N GLY A 134 -9.69 -4.76 -19.92
CA GLY A 134 -11.07 -4.34 -20.13
C GLY A 134 -11.58 -3.33 -19.07
N ARG A 135 -12.66 -2.58 -19.40
CA ARG A 135 -13.29 -1.55 -18.55
C ARG A 135 -13.63 -2.05 -17.13
N ALA A 136 -14.09 -3.30 -17.01
CA ALA A 136 -14.46 -3.90 -15.72
C ALA A 136 -13.28 -4.11 -14.76
N ILE A 137 -12.08 -4.40 -15.30
CA ILE A 137 -10.85 -4.56 -14.51
C ILE A 137 -10.40 -3.19 -14.00
N ARG A 138 -10.42 -2.15 -14.86
CA ARG A 138 -10.15 -0.77 -14.43
C ARG A 138 -11.10 -0.30 -13.32
N ASP A 139 -12.38 -0.63 -13.42
CA ASP A 139 -13.36 -0.25 -12.40
C ASP A 139 -13.16 -1.02 -11.09
N ARG A 140 -12.74 -2.29 -11.14
CA ARG A 140 -12.37 -3.08 -9.95
C ARG A 140 -11.10 -2.55 -9.28
N LEU A 141 -10.06 -2.28 -10.07
CA LEU A 141 -8.80 -1.71 -9.62
C LEU A 141 -8.98 -0.34 -8.98
N ARG A 142 -9.83 0.53 -9.55
CA ARG A 142 -10.19 1.83 -8.95
C ARG A 142 -10.94 1.70 -7.64
N ARG A 143 -11.91 0.78 -7.54
CA ARG A 143 -12.64 0.52 -6.28
C ARG A 143 -11.72 -0.02 -5.21
N ALA A 144 -10.84 -0.96 -5.57
CA ALA A 144 -9.86 -1.54 -4.67
C ALA A 144 -8.90 -0.46 -4.13
N ALA A 145 -8.32 0.36 -5.02
CA ALA A 145 -7.44 1.48 -4.63
C ALA A 145 -8.15 2.53 -3.77
N ALA A 146 -9.41 2.88 -4.07
CA ALA A 146 -10.17 3.85 -3.27
C ALA A 146 -10.39 3.38 -1.83
N ARG A 147 -10.62 2.10 -1.59
CA ARG A 147 -10.90 1.61 -0.24
C ARG A 147 -9.66 1.55 0.66
N VAL A 148 -8.46 1.52 0.07
CA VAL A 148 -7.18 1.54 0.81
C VAL A 148 -6.98 2.84 1.60
N VAL A 149 -7.61 3.95 1.22
CA VAL A 149 -7.51 5.25 1.93
C VAL A 149 -8.77 5.61 2.73
N GLU A 150 -9.78 4.73 2.76
CA GLU A 150 -10.92 4.85 3.67
C GLU A 150 -10.50 4.38 5.07
N VAL A 151 -9.59 5.14 5.68
CA VAL A 151 -9.28 5.08 7.11
C VAL A 151 -10.42 5.75 7.88
#